data_AF-A0A9D2DH10-F1
#
_entry.id   AF-A0A9D2DH10-F1
#
_cell.length_a   1.000
_cell.length_b   1.000
_cell.length_c   1.000
_cell.angle_alpha   90.00
_cell.angle_beta   90.00
_cell.angle_gamma   90.00
#
_symmetry.space_group_name_H-M   'P 1'
#
loop_
_entity.id
_entity.type
_entity.pdbx_description
1 polymer ?
#
loop_
_entity_poly.entity_id
_entity_poly.type
_entity_poly.pdbx_seq_one_letter_code
_entity_poly.pdbx_strand_id
1 'polypeptide(L)'
;MTIQEASEKYNIPIKILREYESWGLCGEVKKVMGSWHYDGSDIERLSMIMTLHDVGFTNDEVEKYMKLLLQGKQSEKERLKMLNDKRYGTLDEIHFKEKQLERLDYLRFEIQRGNQASIK
;
A
#
# COMPACT_ATOMS: atom_id res chain seq x y z
N MET A 1 -4.46 19.95 14.10
CA MET A 1 -5.05 20.10 12.75
C MET A 1 -6.24 19.16 12.64
N THR A 2 -7.37 19.58 12.09
CA THR A 2 -8.57 18.74 11.94
C THR A 2 -8.41 17.72 10.81
N ILE A 3 -9.35 16.78 10.67
CA ILE A 3 -9.33 15.79 9.58
C ILE A 3 -9.46 16.44 8.20
N GLN A 4 -10.30 17.47 8.04
CA GLN A 4 -10.42 18.20 6.78
C GLN A 4 -9.12 18.95 6.45
N GLU A 5 -8.57 19.68 7.42
CA GLU A 5 -7.32 20.42 7.23
C GLU A 5 -6.17 19.47 6.88
N ALA A 6 -6.09 18.30 7.52
CA ALA A 6 -5.08 17.28 7.21
C ALA A 6 -5.22 16.76 5.78
N SER A 7 -6.46 16.47 5.37
CA SER A 7 -6.77 15.99 4.04
C SER A 7 -6.41 17.01 2.97
N GLU A 8 -6.80 18.27 3.15
CA GLU A 8 -6.54 19.35 2.20
C GLU A 8 -5.05 19.72 2.14
N LYS A 9 -4.40 19.83 3.30
CA LYS A 9 -3.01 20.31 3.36
C LYS A 9 -2.00 19.27 2.87
N TYR A 10 -2.24 18.00 3.14
CA TYR A 10 -1.31 16.92 2.82
C TYR A 10 -1.81 15.99 1.71
N ASN A 11 -2.97 16.29 1.11
CA ASN A 11 -3.63 15.48 0.09
C ASN A 11 -3.87 14.03 0.52
N ILE A 12 -4.13 13.82 1.82
CA ILE A 12 -4.37 12.50 2.40
C ILE A 12 -5.86 12.20 2.28
N PRO A 13 -6.27 11.08 1.66
CA PRO A 13 -7.68 10.74 1.56
C PRO A 13 -8.34 10.59 2.95
N ILE A 14 -9.53 11.18 3.14
CA ILE A 14 -10.30 11.10 4.41
C ILE A 14 -10.47 9.66 4.90
N LYS A 15 -10.62 8.70 3.98
CA LYS A 15 -10.73 7.27 4.34
C LYS A 15 -9.50 6.78 5.12
N ILE A 16 -8.29 7.18 4.73
CA ILE A 16 -7.04 6.78 5.37
C ILE A 16 -6.93 7.40 6.77
N LEU A 17 -7.33 8.67 6.88
CA LEU A 17 -7.41 9.37 8.17
C LEU A 17 -8.38 8.66 9.14
N ARG A 18 -9.55 8.23 8.65
CA ARG A 18 -10.53 7.48 9.45
C ARG A 18 -10.05 6.08 9.83
N GLU A 19 -9.40 5.36 8.91
CA GLU A 19 -8.78 4.06 9.22
C GLU A 19 -7.74 4.21 10.33
N TYR A 20 -6.88 5.21 10.22
CA TYR A 20 -5.89 5.54 11.25
C TYR A 20 -6.51 5.88 12.61
N GLU A 21 -7.57 6.69 12.65
CA GLU A 21 -8.33 6.97 13.88
C GLU A 21 -8.97 5.70 14.47
N SER A 22 -9.49 4.81 13.61
CA SER A 22 -10.21 3.60 14.02
C SER A 22 -9.32 2.57 14.73
N TRP A 23 -8.03 2.54 14.37
CA TRP A 23 -7.06 1.63 14.98
C TRP A 23 -6.62 2.08 16.39
N GLY A 24 -6.99 3.29 16.82
CA GLY A 24 -6.71 3.78 18.17
C GLY A 24 -5.21 3.94 18.49
N LEU A 25 -4.36 3.97 17.46
CA LEU A 25 -2.91 3.85 17.58
C LEU A 25 -2.22 5.01 18.32
N CYS A 26 -2.88 6.17 18.48
CA CYS A 26 -2.32 7.33 19.19
C CYS A 26 -3.03 7.71 20.50
N GLY A 27 -3.91 6.85 21.01
CA GLY A 27 -4.58 7.04 22.30
C GLY A 27 -5.60 8.18 22.33
N GLU A 28 -6.46 8.18 23.36
CA GLU A 28 -7.57 9.13 23.51
C GLU A 28 -7.10 10.58 23.77
N VAL A 29 -5.83 10.77 24.15
CA VAL A 29 -5.24 12.06 24.55
C VAL A 29 -5.16 13.07 23.40
N LYS A 30 -5.31 12.63 22.14
CA LYS A 30 -5.27 13.50 20.95
C LYS A 30 -6.63 14.10 20.55
N LYS A 31 -7.69 13.86 21.33
CA LYS A 31 -9.01 14.46 21.09
C LYS A 31 -9.12 15.81 21.81
N VAL A 32 -9.23 16.89 21.05
CA VAL A 32 -9.57 18.23 21.58
C VAL A 32 -11.06 18.46 21.34
N MET A 33 -11.82 18.71 22.41
CA MET A 33 -13.29 18.85 22.36
C MET A 33 -14.00 17.69 21.63
N GLY A 34 -13.53 16.46 21.85
CA GLY A 34 -14.12 15.24 21.25
C GLY A 34 -13.66 14.94 19.82
N SER A 35 -12.91 15.84 19.18
CA SER A 35 -12.42 15.68 17.79
C SER A 35 -10.91 15.47 17.75
N TRP A 36 -10.45 14.54 16.92
CA TRP A 36 -9.03 14.29 16.70
C TRP A 36 -8.30 15.52 16.16
N HIS A 37 -7.12 15.77 16.72
CA HIS A 37 -6.21 16.81 16.22
C HIS A 37 -4.86 16.18 15.86
N TYR A 38 -4.53 16.23 14.57
CA TYR A 38 -3.30 15.72 13.99
C TYR A 38 -2.12 16.64 14.29
N ASP A 39 -0.99 16.04 14.71
CA ASP A 39 0.32 16.67 14.86
C ASP A 39 1.31 16.17 13.78
N GLY A 40 2.55 16.69 13.78
CA GLY A 40 3.56 16.30 12.80
C GLY A 40 3.92 14.81 12.81
N SER A 41 3.90 14.16 13.98
CA SER A 41 4.16 12.73 14.10
C SER A 41 3.03 11.89 13.49
N ASP A 42 1.79 12.38 13.52
CA ASP A 42 0.68 11.73 12.85
C ASP A 42 0.82 11.81 11.33
N ILE A 43 1.33 12.94 10.81
CA ILE A 43 1.58 13.09 9.38
C ILE A 43 2.65 12.10 8.89
N GLU A 44 3.71 11.89 9.65
CA GLU A 44 4.72 10.87 9.33
C GLU A 44 4.12 9.46 9.31
N ARG A 45 3.26 9.12 10.29
CA ARG A 45 2.58 7.82 10.34
C ARG A 45 1.58 7.64 9.19
N LEU A 46 0.83 8.68 8.84
CA LEU A 46 -0.11 8.65 7.72
C LEU A 46 0.61 8.51 6.38
N SER A 47 1.77 9.15 6.22
CA SER A 47 2.63 8.97 5.05
C SER A 47 3.12 7.52 4.93
N MET A 48 3.48 6.89 6.05
CA MET A 48 3.81 5.46 6.09
C MET A 48 2.62 4.59 5.68
N ILE A 49 1.42 4.86 6.19
CA ILE A 49 0.19 4.14 5.83
C ILE A 49 -0.09 4.23 4.33
N MET A 50 0.01 5.43 3.74
CA MET A 50 -0.15 5.62 2.29
C MET A 50 0.87 4.79 1.51
N THR A 51 2.15 4.86 1.90
CA THR A 51 3.22 4.10 1.26
C THR A 51 2.94 2.60 1.29
N LEU A 52 2.47 2.07 2.42
CA LEU A 52 2.15 0.64 2.55
C LEU A 52 1.00 0.24 1.62
N HIS A 53 -0.06 1.04 1.53
CA HIS A 53 -1.14 0.79 0.57
C HIS A 53 -0.66 0.85 -0.88
N ASP A 54 0.18 1.82 -1.22
CA ASP A 54 0.71 1.99 -2.58
C ASP A 54 1.57 0.79 -3.01
N VAL A 55 2.30 0.18 -2.08
CA VAL A 55 3.06 -1.08 -2.33
C VAL A 55 2.21 -2.34 -2.11
N GLY A 56 0.89 -2.19 -2.01
CA GLY A 56 -0.10 -3.26 -2.09
C GLY A 56 -0.46 -3.92 -0.77
N PHE A 57 -0.09 -3.36 0.39
CA PHE A 57 -0.53 -3.89 1.69
C PHE A 57 -2.05 -3.74 1.84
N THR A 58 -2.67 -4.81 2.32
CA THR A 58 -4.08 -4.82 2.73
C THR A 58 -4.26 -4.03 4.03
N ASN A 59 -5.48 -3.59 4.33
CA ASN A 59 -5.78 -2.82 5.55
C ASN A 59 -5.30 -3.55 6.82
N ASP A 60 -5.49 -4.87 6.90
CA ASP A 60 -5.05 -5.69 8.04
C ASP A 60 -3.52 -5.75 8.16
N GLU A 61 -2.81 -5.86 7.03
CA GLU A 61 -1.34 -5.85 7.01
C GLU A 61 -0.79 -4.47 7.39
N VAL A 62 -1.44 -3.39 6.95
CA VAL A 62 -1.08 -2.02 7.32
C VAL A 62 -1.25 -1.82 8.82
N GLU A 63 -2.41 -2.16 9.38
CA GLU A 63 -2.67 -2.05 10.83
C GLU A 63 -1.61 -2.82 11.63
N LYS A 64 -1.31 -4.05 11.23
CA LYS A 64 -0.28 -4.88 11.86
C LYS A 64 1.10 -4.21 11.77
N TYR A 65 1.49 -3.72 10.60
CA TYR A 65 2.76 -3.04 10.41
C TYR A 65 2.87 -1.81 11.31
N MET A 66 1.80 -1.01 11.41
CA MET A 66 1.77 0.20 12.23
C MET A 66 1.83 -0.10 13.73
N LYS A 67 1.15 -1.16 14.21
CA LYS A 67 1.31 -1.64 15.59
C LYS A 67 2.77 -2.01 15.90
N LEU A 68 3.44 -2.72 14.99
CA LEU A 68 4.86 -3.05 15.13
C LEU A 68 5.72 -1.79 15.09
N LEU A 69 5.44 -0.84 14.20
CA LEU A 69 6.21 0.40 14.09
C LEU A 69 6.23 1.17 15.43
N LEU A 70 5.10 1.23 16.12
CA LEU A 70 4.97 1.89 17.42
C LEU A 70 5.69 1.16 18.56
N GLN A 71 5.91 -0.15 18.43
CA GLN A 71 6.73 -0.90 19.38
C GLN A 71 8.20 -0.44 19.30
N GLY A 72 8.72 -0.14 18.11
CA GLY A 72 10.06 0.42 17.93
C GLY A 72 11.09 -0.59 17.42
N LYS A 73 12.28 -0.62 18.03
CA LYS A 73 13.44 -1.41 17.51
C LYS A 73 13.26 -2.92 17.66
N GLN A 74 12.57 -3.37 18.70
CA GLN A 74 12.33 -4.80 18.95
C GLN A 74 11.50 -5.48 17.86
N SER A 75 10.67 -4.72 17.14
CA SER A 75 9.81 -5.23 16.07
C SER A 75 10.42 -5.05 14.66
N GLU A 76 11.65 -4.53 14.56
CA GLU A 76 12.27 -4.21 13.27
C GLU A 76 12.42 -5.46 12.38
N LYS A 77 12.80 -6.59 12.97
CA LYS A 77 12.90 -7.87 12.26
C LYS A 77 11.54 -8.32 11.69
N GLU A 78 10.46 -8.13 12.43
CA GLU A 78 9.12 -8.49 11.99
C GLU A 78 8.62 -7.55 10.87
N ARG A 79 8.88 -6.25 10.99
CA ARG A 79 8.58 -5.28 9.93
C ARG A 79 9.35 -5.57 8.64
N LEU A 80 10.64 -5.88 8.75
CA LEU A 80 11.45 -6.31 7.60
C LEU A 80 10.92 -7.58 6.96
N LYS A 81 10.49 -8.55 7.77
CA LYS A 81 9.86 -9.77 7.26
C LYS A 81 8.61 -9.46 6.45
N MET A 82 7.70 -8.63 6.95
CA MET A 82 6.48 -8.25 6.22
C MET A 82 6.81 -7.57 4.87
N LEU A 83 7.81 -6.69 4.83
CA LEU A 83 8.24 -6.05 3.59
C LEU A 83 8.84 -7.07 2.60
N ASN A 84 9.64 -8.02 3.09
CA ASN A 84 10.21 -9.08 2.26
C ASN A 84 9.12 -10.01 1.70
N ASP A 85 8.17 -10.42 2.54
CA ASP A 85 7.05 -11.27 2.12
C ASP A 85 6.25 -10.57 1.01
N LYS A 86 5.99 -9.26 1.15
CA LYS A 86 5.34 -8.47 0.10
C LYS A 86 6.16 -8.41 -1.18
N ARG A 87 7.46 -8.15 -1.06
CA ARG A 87 8.39 -8.11 -2.20
C ARG A 87 8.41 -9.43 -2.97
N TYR A 88 8.44 -10.57 -2.28
CA TYR A 88 8.42 -11.88 -2.92
C TYR A 88 7.09 -12.13 -3.64
N GLY A 89 5.96 -11.81 -3.01
CA GLY A 89 4.65 -11.91 -3.67
C GLY A 89 4.54 -11.05 -4.93
N THR A 90 5.00 -9.79 -4.88
CA THR A 90 5.04 -8.91 -6.07
C THR A 90 5.93 -9.49 -7.17
N LEU A 91 7.08 -10.08 -6.83
CA LEU A 91 7.98 -10.69 -7.80
C LEU A 91 7.34 -11.90 -8.49
N ASP A 92 6.63 -12.74 -7.72
CA ASP A 92 5.89 -13.88 -8.27
C ASP A 92 4.78 -13.43 -9.24
N GLU A 93 4.07 -12.34 -8.91
CA GLU A 93 3.09 -11.74 -9.81
C GLU A 93 3.71 -11.20 -11.10
N ILE A 94 4.89 -10.57 -11.02
CA ILE A 94 5.63 -10.10 -12.20
C ILE A 94 5.97 -11.30 -13.09
N HIS A 95 6.56 -12.36 -12.54
CA HIS A 95 6.89 -13.56 -13.30
C HIS A 95 5.67 -14.24 -13.91
N PHE A 96 4.52 -14.19 -13.22
CA PHE A 96 3.27 -14.67 -13.79
C PHE A 96 2.81 -13.83 -14.98
N LYS A 97 2.83 -12.49 -14.86
CA LYS A 97 2.44 -11.56 -15.93
C LYS A 97 3.39 -11.64 -17.14
N GLU A 98 4.69 -11.83 -16.92
CA GLU A 98 5.67 -12.08 -17.98
C GLU A 98 5.29 -13.32 -18.82
N LYS A 99 4.98 -14.44 -18.17
CA LYS A 99 4.51 -15.66 -18.87
C LYS A 99 3.20 -15.46 -19.62
N GLN A 100 2.30 -14.62 -19.10
CA GLN A 100 1.07 -14.27 -19.82
C GLN A 100 1.37 -13.47 -21.08
N LEU A 101 2.30 -12.51 -21.02
CA LEU A 101 2.74 -11.73 -22.18
C LEU A 101 3.38 -12.61 -23.26
N GLU A 102 4.26 -13.55 -22.88
CA GLU A 102 4.86 -14.50 -23.82
C GLU A 102 3.81 -15.29 -24.62
N ARG A 103 2.74 -15.74 -23.95
CA ARG A 103 1.63 -16.45 -24.61
C ARG A 103 0.86 -15.56 -25.55
N LEU A 104 0.60 -14.31 -25.17
CA LEU A 104 -0.08 -13.34 -26.03
C LEU A 104 0.76 -13.04 -27.28
N ASP A 105 2.06 -12.85 -27.12
CA ASP A 105 2.97 -12.58 -28.24
C ASP A 105 3.09 -13.77 -29.18
N TYR A 106 3.09 -15.00 -28.66
CA TYR A 106 3.01 -16.20 -29.48
C TYR A 106 1.75 -16.23 -30.34
N LEU A 107 0.57 -15.99 -29.74
CA LEU A 107 -0.69 -15.96 -30.48
C LEU A 107 -0.72 -14.87 -31.55
N ARG A 108 -0.20 -13.68 -31.24
CA ARG A 108 -0.07 -12.58 -32.21
C ARG A 108 0.82 -12.96 -33.39
N PHE A 109 1.96 -13.60 -33.11
CA PHE A 109 2.89 -14.06 -34.13
C PHE A 109 2.23 -15.07 -35.08
N GLU A 110 1.51 -16.06 -34.55
CA GLU A 110 0.83 -17.08 -35.37
C GLU A 110 -0.19 -16.45 -36.34
N ILE A 111 -0.98 -15.47 -35.87
CA ILE A 111 -1.94 -14.75 -36.72
C ILE A 111 -1.21 -13.96 -37.81
N GLN A 112 -0.15 -13.24 -37.47
CA GLN A 112 0.62 -12.44 -38.42
C GLN A 112 1.28 -13.31 -39.50
N ARG A 113 1.82 -14.48 -39.11
CA ARG A 113 2.42 -15.45 -40.03
C ARG A 113 1.38 -16.07 -40.97
N GLY A 114 0.21 -16.46 -40.46
CA GLY A 114 -0.88 -17.02 -41.26
C GLY A 114 -1.39 -16.03 -42.32
N ASN A 115 -1.45 -14.74 -41.99
CA ASN A 115 -1.83 -13.69 -42.93
C ASN A 115 -0.78 -13.47 -44.04
N GLN A 116 0.51 -13.64 -43.76
CA GLN A 116 1.57 -13.52 -44.78
C GLN A 116 1.61 -14.70 -45.76
N ALA A 117 1.23 -15.91 -45.32
CA ALA A 117 1.17 -17.10 -46.17
C ALA A 117 -0.04 -17.11 -47.11
N SER A 118 -1.10 -16.38 -46.77
CA SER A 118 -2.36 -16.33 -47.56
C SER A 118 -2.34 -15.26 -48.67
N ILE A 119 -1.28 -14.45 -48.76
CA ILE A 119 -1.12 -13.36 -49.74
C ILE A 119 -0.09 -13.74 -50.83
N LYS A 120 0.50 -14.94 -50.78
CA LYS A 120 1.36 -15.50 -51.84
C LYS A 120 0.62 -16.57 -52.61
#